data_AF-A0A1X0JYU0-F1
#
_entry.id   AF-A0A1X0JYU0-F1
#
_cell.length_a   1.000
_cell.length_b   1.000
_cell.length_c   1.000
_cell.angle_alpha   90.00
_cell.angle_beta   90.00
_cell.angle_gamma   90.00
#
_symmetry.space_group_name_H-M   'P 1'
#
loop_
_entity.id
_entity.type
_entity.pdbx_description
1 polymer ?
#
loop_
_entity_poly.entity_id
_entity_poly.type
_entity_poly.pdbx_seq_one_letter_code
_entity_poly.pdbx_strand_id
1 'polypeptide(L)'
;MVTAPHAHATGQIWNGKFSLLRYAATKTGTSMAARQHEPDFSDVYLFSTDCSTGACVSTVVGGPKPANPTLPLPPRYTWDGTRWVHVYDWQWDCYLGEGVPKQWNPAHSVAYYTPQADGSLRGVWRTDIDGGPCGGSVIMNVAAFPAQ
;
A
#
# COMPACT_ATOMS: atom_id res chain seq x y z
N MET A 1 2.23 -8.97 -34.02
CA MET A 1 2.35 -8.85 -32.55
C MET A 1 0.96 -9.05 -31.98
N VAL A 2 0.75 -10.08 -31.16
CA VAL A 2 -0.56 -10.32 -30.52
C VAL A 2 -0.55 -9.56 -29.20
N THR A 3 -1.31 -8.47 -29.11
CA THR A 3 -1.61 -7.80 -27.85
C THR A 3 -2.50 -8.76 -27.04
N ALA A 4 -2.01 -9.21 -25.89
CA ALA A 4 -2.83 -9.94 -24.94
C ALA A 4 -4.01 -9.05 -24.53
N PRO A 5 -5.24 -9.60 -24.39
CA PRO A 5 -6.35 -8.81 -23.90
C PRO A 5 -6.02 -8.35 -22.48
N HIS A 6 -5.87 -7.04 -22.31
CA HIS A 6 -5.84 -6.43 -20.99
C HIS A 6 -7.22 -6.68 -20.36
N ALA A 7 -7.25 -7.47 -19.28
CA ALA A 7 -8.47 -7.65 -18.52
C ALA A 7 -8.89 -6.28 -18.00
N HIS A 8 -9.94 -5.69 -18.57
CA HIS A 8 -10.61 -4.56 -17.97
C HIS A 8 -10.95 -4.95 -16.52
N ALA A 9 -10.83 -4.02 -15.58
CA ALA A 9 -11.32 -4.19 -14.22
C ALA A 9 -12.87 -4.17 -14.20
N THR A 10 -13.52 -4.98 -15.04
CA THR A 10 -14.96 -4.98 -15.28
C THR A 10 -15.67 -5.38 -13.98
N GLY A 11 -16.36 -4.43 -13.36
CA GLY A 11 -17.01 -4.61 -12.06
C GLY A 11 -16.08 -4.55 -10.85
N GLN A 12 -14.79 -4.28 -11.03
CA GLN A 12 -13.74 -4.28 -10.00
C GLN A 12 -13.00 -2.95 -9.90
N ILE A 13 -13.65 -1.88 -10.37
CA ILE A 13 -13.13 -0.51 -10.38
C ILE A 13 -13.04 0.02 -8.93
N TRP A 14 -11.85 0.47 -8.54
CA TRP A 14 -11.62 1.07 -7.22
C TRP A 14 -11.86 2.58 -7.26
N ASN A 15 -13.10 3.01 -7.00
CA ASN A 15 -13.55 4.41 -7.05
C ASN A 15 -14.33 4.82 -5.81
N GLY A 16 -14.15 6.06 -5.37
CA GLY A 16 -14.88 6.63 -4.23
C GLY A 16 -14.06 6.60 -2.94
N LYS A 17 -14.72 6.83 -1.81
CA LYS A 17 -14.05 6.87 -0.51
C LYS A 17 -13.86 5.47 0.04
N PHE A 18 -12.66 5.18 0.51
CA PHE A 18 -12.34 3.94 1.20
C PHE A 18 -11.56 4.20 2.48
N SER A 19 -11.91 3.50 3.55
CA SER A 19 -11.07 3.36 4.73
C SER A 19 -10.00 2.31 4.46
N LEU A 20 -8.75 2.72 4.39
CA LEU A 20 -7.60 1.83 4.21
C LEU A 20 -7.09 1.41 5.59
N LEU A 21 -7.36 0.16 5.95
CA LEU A 21 -6.91 -0.46 7.19
C LEU A 21 -5.58 -1.19 6.97
N ARG A 22 -4.63 -0.94 7.87
CA ARG A 22 -3.32 -1.60 7.93
C ARG A 22 -3.29 -2.41 9.22
N TYR A 23 -3.09 -3.72 9.10
CA TYR A 23 -3.06 -4.64 10.24
C TYR A 23 -1.67 -4.70 10.87
N ALA A 24 -1.16 -3.54 11.30
CA ALA A 24 0.20 -3.40 11.81
C ALA A 24 0.45 -4.19 13.11
N ALA A 25 -0.59 -4.47 13.92
CA ALA A 25 -0.47 -5.25 15.14
C ALA A 25 -0.11 -6.71 14.90
N THR A 26 -0.35 -7.20 13.68
CA THR A 26 -0.07 -8.59 13.26
C THR A 26 0.98 -8.67 12.17
N LYS A 27 1.79 -7.60 12.00
CA LYS A 27 2.87 -7.59 11.03
C LYS A 27 3.93 -8.65 11.36
N THR A 28 4.58 -9.15 10.31
CA THR A 28 5.61 -10.19 10.37
C THR A 28 6.78 -9.79 9.47
N GLY A 29 7.88 -10.57 9.49
CA GLY A 29 9.03 -10.33 8.64
C GLY A 29 10.36 -10.52 9.37
N THR A 30 11.46 -10.28 8.65
CA THR A 30 12.81 -10.47 9.18
C THR A 30 13.38 -9.22 9.85
N SER A 31 12.85 -8.04 9.51
CA SER A 31 13.26 -6.77 10.10
C SER A 31 12.91 -6.70 11.59
N MET A 32 13.71 -5.99 12.39
CA MET A 32 13.33 -5.67 13.76
C MET A 32 12.03 -4.84 13.82
N ALA A 33 11.75 -4.01 12.82
CA ALA A 33 10.55 -3.20 12.75
C ALA A 33 9.27 -4.05 12.68
N ALA A 34 9.35 -5.26 12.13
CA ALA A 34 8.24 -6.21 12.11
C ALA A 34 7.92 -6.78 13.50
N ARG A 35 8.85 -6.69 14.45
CA ARG A 35 8.67 -7.19 15.83
C ARG A 35 8.26 -6.09 16.81
N GLN A 36 8.33 -4.83 16.38
CA GLN A 36 7.92 -3.69 17.18
C GLN A 36 6.40 -3.60 17.21
N HIS A 37 5.84 -3.50 18.41
CA HIS A 37 4.41 -3.32 18.58
C HIS A 37 3.95 -2.01 17.94
N GLU A 38 2.91 -2.09 17.12
CA GLU A 38 2.25 -0.98 16.46
C GLU A 38 0.75 -1.32 16.36
N PRO A 39 -0.16 -0.46 16.81
CA PRO A 39 -1.59 -0.76 16.70
C PRO A 39 -2.03 -0.74 15.23
N ASP A 40 -3.11 -1.44 14.92
CA ASP A 40 -3.78 -1.30 13.63
C ASP A 40 -4.26 0.15 13.45
N PHE A 41 -4.18 0.66 12.22
CA PHE A 41 -4.56 2.03 11.91
C PHE A 41 -5.22 2.14 10.54
N SER A 42 -6.10 3.13 10.41
CA SER A 42 -6.81 3.39 9.16
C SER A 42 -6.99 4.87 8.90
N ASP A 43 -6.99 5.23 7.62
CA ASP A 43 -7.45 6.55 7.17
C ASP A 43 -8.40 6.39 5.98
N VAL A 44 -9.21 7.43 5.73
CA VAL A 44 -10.09 7.49 4.57
C VAL A 44 -9.42 8.25 3.43
N TYR A 45 -9.40 7.64 2.24
CA TYR A 45 -8.89 8.22 1.01
C TYR A 45 -9.95 8.20 -0.09
N LEU A 46 -9.89 9.17 -1.01
CA LEU A 46 -10.71 9.23 -2.21
C LEU A 46 -9.93 8.67 -3.40
N PHE A 47 -10.50 7.67 -4.07
CA PHE A 47 -9.91 7.02 -5.24
C PHE A 47 -10.63 7.42 -6.54
N SER A 48 -9.85 7.60 -7.60
CA SER A 48 -10.31 7.79 -8.96
C SER A 48 -9.52 6.92 -9.93
N THR A 49 -10.23 6.09 -10.68
CA THR A 49 -9.69 5.14 -11.64
C THR A 49 -9.87 5.65 -13.05
N ASP A 50 -8.77 5.65 -13.81
CA ASP A 50 -8.77 5.83 -15.25
C ASP A 50 -8.32 4.54 -15.95
N CYS A 51 -9.06 4.12 -16.97
CA CYS A 51 -8.72 2.97 -17.82
C CYS A 51 -8.60 3.37 -19.31
N SER A 52 -8.60 4.68 -19.61
CA SER A 52 -8.68 5.19 -20.99
C SER A 52 -7.50 4.78 -21.88
N THR A 53 -6.35 4.48 -21.28
CA THR A 53 -5.10 4.12 -21.98
C THR A 53 -4.90 2.61 -22.19
N GLY A 54 -5.91 1.79 -21.83
CA GLY A 54 -5.84 0.32 -21.90
C GLY A 54 -5.29 -0.33 -20.63
N ALA A 55 -4.56 0.40 -19.79
CA ALA A 55 -4.24 0.00 -18.41
C ALA A 55 -5.15 0.75 -17.44
N CYS A 56 -5.72 0.04 -16.46
CA CYS A 56 -6.50 0.66 -15.39
C CYS A 56 -5.58 1.09 -14.25
N VAL A 57 -5.64 2.38 -13.89
CA VAL A 57 -4.88 2.96 -12.78
C VAL A 57 -5.83 3.67 -11.82
N SER A 58 -5.91 3.19 -10.58
CA SER A 58 -6.62 3.87 -9.49
C SER A 58 -5.65 4.79 -8.74
N THR A 59 -5.98 6.08 -8.70
CA THR A 59 -5.16 7.12 -8.08
C THR A 59 -5.86 7.65 -6.83
N VAL A 60 -5.10 7.82 -5.75
CA VAL A 60 -5.58 8.54 -4.57
C VAL A 60 -5.58 10.05 -4.87
N VAL A 61 -6.77 10.65 -4.90
CA VAL A 61 -6.99 12.07 -5.24
C VAL A 61 -7.43 12.92 -4.04
N GLY A 62 -7.63 12.31 -2.87
CA GLY A 62 -7.95 13.00 -1.62
C GLY A 62 -7.73 12.12 -0.39
N GLY A 63 -7.62 12.75 0.78
CA GLY A 63 -7.28 12.10 2.06
C GLY A 63 -6.11 12.77 2.77
N PRO A 64 -5.66 12.24 3.91
CA PRO A 64 -4.51 12.78 4.62
C PRO A 64 -3.21 12.61 3.83
N LYS A 65 -2.27 13.52 4.05
CA LYS A 65 -0.92 13.39 3.51
C LYS A 65 -0.08 12.49 4.41
N PRO A 66 0.78 11.60 3.87
CA PRO A 66 1.68 10.82 4.68
C PRO A 66 2.63 11.71 5.50
N ALA A 67 2.91 11.30 6.74
CA ALA A 67 3.88 12.00 7.58
C ALA A 67 5.32 11.86 7.05
N ASN A 68 5.60 10.76 6.35
CA ASN A 68 6.88 10.53 5.71
C ASN A 68 6.92 11.21 4.34
N PRO A 69 7.72 12.29 4.16
CA PRO A 69 7.73 13.08 2.93
C PRO A 69 8.41 12.39 1.74
N THR A 70 9.03 11.22 1.96
CA THR A 70 9.74 10.47 0.91
C THR A 70 8.83 9.53 0.13
N LEU A 71 7.59 9.33 0.60
CA LEU A 71 6.59 8.55 -0.12
C LEU A 71 6.17 9.25 -1.41
N PRO A 72 6.11 8.55 -2.56
CA PRO A 72 5.69 9.16 -3.81
C PRO A 72 4.20 9.51 -3.76
N LEU A 73 3.88 10.70 -4.26
CA LEU A 73 2.52 11.22 -4.32
C LEU A 73 2.12 11.57 -5.78
N PRO A 74 0.86 11.35 -6.18
CA PRO A 74 -0.16 10.59 -5.44
C PRO A 74 0.12 9.06 -5.49
N PRO A 75 -0.33 8.28 -4.50
CA PRO A 75 -0.36 6.83 -4.61
C PRO A 75 -1.17 6.37 -5.83
N ARG A 76 -0.61 5.41 -6.58
CA ARG A 76 -1.19 4.87 -7.82
C ARG A 76 -1.18 3.35 -7.81
N TYR A 77 -2.35 2.75 -7.98
CA TYR A 77 -2.55 1.32 -8.04
C TYR A 77 -2.87 0.90 -9.47
N THR A 78 -2.04 0.05 -10.05
CA THR A 78 -2.25 -0.48 -11.41
C THR A 78 -2.95 -1.83 -11.33
N TRP A 79 -3.93 -2.05 -12.19
CA TRP A 79 -4.60 -3.34 -12.30
C TRP A 79 -3.69 -4.37 -12.97
N ASP A 80 -3.45 -5.52 -12.31
CA ASP A 80 -2.63 -6.62 -12.85
C ASP A 80 -3.44 -7.70 -13.59
N GLY A 81 -4.77 -7.53 -13.69
CA GLY A 81 -5.71 -8.52 -14.20
C GLY A 81 -6.51 -9.22 -13.11
N THR A 82 -6.05 -9.16 -11.86
CA THR A 82 -6.71 -9.79 -10.70
C THR A 82 -6.69 -8.92 -9.44
N ARG A 83 -5.75 -7.99 -9.33
CA ARG A 83 -5.47 -7.18 -8.14
C ARG A 83 -5.03 -5.78 -8.53
N TRP A 84 -5.25 -4.84 -7.62
CA TRP A 84 -4.72 -3.49 -7.67
C TRP A 84 -3.37 -3.44 -6.99
N VAL A 85 -2.31 -3.09 -7.72
CA VAL A 85 -0.92 -3.17 -7.24
C VAL A 85 -0.28 -1.78 -7.20
N HIS A 86 0.27 -1.41 -6.05
CA HIS A 86 1.07 -0.21 -5.87
C HIS A 86 2.51 -0.61 -5.52
N VAL A 87 3.44 -0.21 -6.39
CA VAL A 87 4.88 -0.43 -6.23
C VAL A 87 5.55 0.92 -6.07
N TYR A 88 6.43 1.05 -5.08
CA TYR A 88 7.09 2.32 -4.81
C TYR A 88 8.36 2.17 -3.98
N ASP A 89 9.29 3.08 -4.19
CA ASP A 89 10.49 3.26 -3.37
C ASP A 89 10.32 4.46 -2.45
N TRP A 90 10.87 4.37 -1.25
CA TRP A 90 10.80 5.42 -0.22
C TRP A 90 11.91 5.23 0.82
N GLN A 91 11.98 6.11 1.81
CA GLN A 91 12.91 5.98 2.93
C GLN A 91 12.17 5.49 4.17
N TRP A 92 12.48 4.28 4.63
CA TRP A 92 12.00 3.73 5.89
C TRP A 92 12.56 4.53 7.07
N ASP A 93 11.69 5.01 7.95
CA ASP A 93 12.08 5.73 9.16
C ASP A 93 12.20 4.76 10.35
N CYS A 94 13.37 4.14 10.47
CA CYS A 94 13.63 3.11 11.48
C CYS A 94 13.48 3.67 12.89
N TYR A 95 12.49 3.18 13.63
CA TYR A 95 12.29 3.50 15.05
C TYR A 95 13.26 2.69 15.90
N LEU A 96 14.10 3.38 16.68
CA LEU A 96 15.14 2.78 17.52
C LEU A 96 14.84 2.85 19.02
N GLY A 97 13.65 3.31 19.38
CA GLY A 97 13.26 3.58 20.76
C GLY A 97 13.06 5.07 21.05
N GLU A 98 12.45 5.35 22.19
CA GLU A 98 12.14 6.72 22.60
C GLU A 98 13.43 7.51 22.84
N GLY A 99 13.45 8.77 22.39
CA GLY A 99 14.62 9.66 22.53
C GLY A 99 15.80 9.34 21.60
N VAL A 100 15.74 8.24 20.83
CA VAL A 100 16.78 7.90 19.85
C VAL A 100 16.41 8.49 18.48
N PRO A 101 17.31 9.23 17.82
CA PRO A 101 17.07 9.73 16.47
C PRO A 101 16.73 8.59 15.49
N LYS A 102 15.73 8.82 14.64
CA LYS A 102 15.35 7.88 13.58
C LYS A 102 16.51 7.71 12.59
N GLN A 103 16.70 6.48 12.13
CA GLN A 103 17.60 6.21 11.01
C GLN A 103 16.78 5.98 9.74
N TRP A 104 17.19 6.62 8.65
CA TRP A 104 16.53 6.51 7.36
C TRP A 104 17.26 5.50 6.47
N ASN A 105 16.54 4.53 5.94
CA ASN A 105 17.08 3.50 5.05
C ASN A 105 16.23 3.40 3.78
N PRO A 106 16.83 3.19 2.59
CA PRO A 106 16.06 2.90 1.39
C PRO A 106 15.17 1.70 1.59
N ALA A 107 13.98 1.75 1.01
CA ALA A 107 13.02 0.68 1.09
C ALA A 107 12.17 0.58 -0.17
N HIS A 108 11.86 -0.66 -0.54
CA HIS A 108 11.00 -1.01 -1.66
C HIS A 108 9.71 -1.63 -1.14
N SER A 109 8.57 -1.09 -1.54
CA SER A 109 7.26 -1.58 -1.12
C SER A 109 6.42 -2.06 -2.29
N VAL A 110 5.73 -3.17 -2.06
CA VAL A 110 4.65 -3.68 -2.91
C VAL A 110 3.41 -3.87 -2.06
N ALA A 111 2.38 -3.10 -2.35
CA ALA A 111 1.04 -3.33 -1.82
C ALA A 111 0.16 -3.90 -2.93
N TYR A 112 -0.61 -4.94 -2.65
CA TYR A 112 -1.68 -5.38 -3.55
C TYR A 112 -3.00 -5.47 -2.82
N TYR A 113 -4.09 -5.25 -3.56
CA TYR A 113 -5.46 -5.33 -3.07
C TYR A 113 -6.31 -6.13 -4.07
N THR A 114 -6.88 -7.24 -3.60
CA THR A 114 -7.81 -8.09 -4.35
C THR A 114 -9.24 -7.66 -4.02
N PRO A 115 -10.06 -7.27 -5.01
CA PRO A 115 -11.48 -7.02 -4.82
C PRO A 115 -12.23 -8.24 -4.25
N GLN A 116 -13.17 -7.99 -3.34
CA GLN A 116 -14.03 -9.00 -2.74
C GLN A 116 -15.48 -8.81 -3.19
N ALA A 117 -16.30 -9.85 -3.03
CA ALA A 117 -17.72 -9.81 -3.40
C ALA A 117 -18.55 -8.82 -2.55
N ASP A 118 -18.10 -8.51 -1.33
CA ASP A 118 -18.74 -7.55 -0.42
C ASP A 118 -18.35 -6.09 -0.70
N GLY A 119 -17.58 -5.83 -1.78
CA GLY A 119 -17.08 -4.51 -2.14
C GLY A 119 -15.86 -4.04 -1.34
N SER A 120 -15.39 -4.82 -0.36
CA SER A 120 -14.08 -4.59 0.25
C SER A 120 -12.95 -5.01 -0.68
N LEU A 121 -11.75 -4.55 -0.38
CA LEU A 121 -10.52 -5.09 -0.96
C LEU A 121 -9.65 -5.65 0.16
N ARG A 122 -8.97 -6.77 -0.11
CA ARG A 122 -8.09 -7.46 0.85
C ARG A 122 -6.73 -7.72 0.23
N GLY A 123 -5.68 -7.66 1.02
CA GLY A 123 -4.35 -7.72 0.45
C GLY A 123 -3.22 -7.79 1.44
N VAL A 124 -2.01 -7.61 0.91
CA VAL A 124 -0.77 -7.57 1.67
C VAL A 124 0.05 -6.37 1.24
N TRP A 125 0.67 -5.73 2.21
CA TRP A 125 1.74 -4.78 2.02
C TRP A 125 3.05 -5.41 2.49
N ARG A 126 4.00 -5.53 1.57
CA ARG A 126 5.36 -5.96 1.85
C ARG A 126 6.30 -4.80 1.61
N THR A 127 7.25 -4.65 2.51
CA THR A 127 8.38 -3.73 2.37
C THR A 127 9.67 -4.47 2.64
N ASP A 128 10.64 -4.32 1.75
CA ASP A 128 12.01 -4.76 1.93
C ASP A 128 12.88 -3.51 2.18
N ILE A 129 13.61 -3.51 3.30
CA ILE A 129 14.40 -2.38 3.80
C ILE A 129 15.88 -2.69 3.62
N ASP A 130 16.59 -1.77 2.96
CA ASP A 130 17.99 -1.94 2.61
C ASP A 130 18.92 -1.48 3.74
N GLY A 131 19.41 -2.46 4.49
CA GLY A 131 20.43 -2.30 5.51
C GLY A 131 19.97 -1.52 6.74
N GLY A 132 20.95 -1.09 7.54
CA GLY A 132 20.70 -0.47 8.84
C GLY A 132 20.04 -1.42 9.85
N PRO A 133 19.69 -0.91 11.05
CA PRO A 133 19.08 -1.71 12.11
C PRO A 133 17.74 -2.33 11.70
N CYS A 134 16.95 -1.63 10.89
CA CYS A 134 15.68 -2.13 10.35
C CYS A 134 15.83 -2.96 9.07
N GLY A 135 17.03 -3.31 8.63
CA GLY A 135 17.24 -4.11 7.43
C GLY A 135 16.47 -5.43 7.46
N GLY A 136 15.90 -5.82 6.33
CA GLY A 136 15.06 -7.01 6.19
C GLY A 136 13.63 -6.67 5.75
N SER A 137 12.69 -7.59 5.97
CA SER A 137 11.32 -7.46 5.50
C SER A 137 10.33 -7.09 6.59
N VAL A 138 9.30 -6.33 6.20
CA VAL A 138 8.07 -6.09 6.95
C VAL A 138 6.89 -6.45 6.06
N ILE A 139 6.00 -7.30 6.56
CA ILE A 139 4.84 -7.82 5.85
C ILE A 139 3.63 -7.64 6.75
N MET A 140 2.61 -6.95 6.28
CA MET A 140 1.34 -6.81 6.99
C MET A 140 0.16 -7.01 6.05
N ASN A 141 -0.94 -7.51 6.60
CA ASN A 141 -2.19 -7.54 5.87
C ASN A 141 -2.73 -6.12 5.71
N VAL A 142 -3.45 -5.88 4.62
CA VAL A 142 -4.16 -4.63 4.37
C VAL A 142 -5.58 -4.91 3.91
N ALA A 143 -6.48 -3.97 4.19
CA ALA A 143 -7.83 -3.98 3.67
C ALA A 143 -8.28 -2.57 3.28
N ALA A 144 -9.23 -2.48 2.36
CA ALA A 144 -9.92 -1.25 2.04
C ALA A 144 -11.42 -1.49 2.09
N PHE A 145 -12.14 -0.69 2.87
CA PHE A 145 -13.58 -0.79 3.03
C PHE A 145 -14.26 0.45 2.46
N PRO A 146 -15.36 0.33 1.71
CA PRO A 146 -16.14 1.49 1.28
C PRO A 146 -16.49 2.38 2.47
N ALA A 147 -16.32 3.69 2.30
CA ALA A 147 -16.62 4.71 3.30
C ALA A 147 -17.60 5.75 2.71
N GLN A 148 -18.31 6.46 3.59
CA GLN A 148 -19.26 7.52 3.22
C GLN A 148 -18.59 8.89 3.02
#